data_AF-A0A3C0TRC0-F1
#
_entry.id   AF-A0A3C0TRC0-F1
#
_cell.length_a   1.000
_cell.length_b   1.000
_cell.length_c   1.000
_cell.angle_alpha   90.00
_cell.angle_beta   90.00
_cell.angle_gamma   90.00
#
_symmetry.space_group_name_H-M   'P 1'
#
loop_
_entity.id
_entity.type
_entity.pdbx_description
1 polymer ?
#
loop_
_entity_poly.entity_id
_entity_poly.type
_entity_poly.pdbx_seq_one_letter_code
_entity_poly.pdbx_strand_id
1 'polypeptide(L)'
;GIGKATAYLFARLGADLVICGRNEERLAVAEDWLKKFGAKVETHALSIRDHDAVAKMIDSAFANGGVDIQVNNAGGQFSQKAIDYSV
;
A
#
# COMPACT_ATOMS: atom_id res chain seq x y z
N GLY A 1 -3.59 10.35 2.40
CA GLY A 1 -3.12 10.72 1.05
C GLY A 1 -3.83 9.89 0.01
N ILE A 2 -3.36 9.91 -1.24
CA ILE A 2 -4.01 9.25 -2.40
C ILE A 2 -4.19 7.74 -2.16
N GLY A 3 -3.14 7.02 -1.78
CA GLY A 3 -3.25 5.57 -1.52
C GLY A 3 -4.34 5.16 -0.50
N LYS A 4 -4.57 5.96 0.56
CA LYS A 4 -5.66 5.69 1.52
C LYS A 4 -7.05 5.91 0.88
N ALA A 5 -7.19 6.92 0.04
CA ALA A 5 -8.44 7.18 -0.69
C ALA A 5 -8.71 6.10 -1.75
N THR A 6 -7.68 5.60 -2.41
CA THR A 6 -7.77 4.45 -3.33
C THR A 6 -8.21 3.19 -2.58
N ALA A 7 -7.54 2.84 -1.48
CA ALA A 7 -7.89 1.69 -0.66
C ALA A 7 -9.34 1.77 -0.14
N TYR A 8 -9.79 2.97 0.27
CA TYR A 8 -11.17 3.22 0.65
C TYR A 8 -12.18 2.87 -0.44
N LEU A 9 -11.93 3.33 -1.68
CA LEU A 9 -12.85 3.08 -2.78
C LEU A 9 -12.93 1.58 -3.09
N PHE A 10 -11.79 0.89 -3.12
CA PHE A 10 -11.76 -0.57 -3.30
C PHE A 10 -12.48 -1.31 -2.18
N ALA A 11 -12.28 -0.93 -0.91
CA ALA A 11 -13.02 -1.49 0.22
C ALA A 11 -14.54 -1.33 0.03
N ARG A 12 -14.99 -0.14 -0.38
CA ARG A 12 -16.41 0.14 -0.61
C ARG A 12 -17.01 -0.65 -1.79
N LEU A 13 -16.17 -1.06 -2.73
CA LEU A 13 -16.56 -1.90 -3.87
C LEU A 13 -16.47 -3.41 -3.54
N GLY A 14 -16.09 -3.78 -2.31
CA GLY A 14 -16.07 -5.16 -1.85
C GLY A 14 -14.75 -5.90 -2.10
N ALA A 15 -13.65 -5.18 -2.36
CA ALA A 15 -12.34 -5.80 -2.49
C ALA A 15 -11.75 -6.18 -1.11
N ASP A 16 -11.08 -7.32 -1.07
CA ASP A 16 -10.09 -7.63 -0.03
C ASP A 16 -8.79 -6.84 -0.33
N LEU A 17 -8.13 -6.34 0.71
CA LEU A 17 -7.02 -5.40 0.58
C LEU A 17 -5.75 -5.94 1.24
N VAL A 18 -4.64 -5.84 0.51
CA VAL A 18 -3.28 -5.90 1.07
C VAL A 18 -2.66 -4.51 0.90
N ILE A 19 -2.28 -3.87 2.01
CA ILE A 19 -1.66 -2.52 1.98
C ILE A 19 -0.31 -2.54 2.68
N CYS A 20 0.63 -1.74 2.16
CA CYS A 20 1.96 -1.65 2.74
C CYS A 20 2.45 -0.20 2.86
N GLY A 21 3.40 0.00 3.77
CA GLY A 21 4.01 1.28 4.05
C GLY A 21 5.03 1.19 5.17
N ARG A 22 5.80 2.26 5.39
CA ARG A 22 6.93 2.23 6.33
C ARG A 22 6.56 2.49 7.79
N ASN A 23 5.36 3.00 8.05
CA ASN A 23 4.93 3.39 9.39
C ASN A 23 3.76 2.48 9.83
N GLU A 24 4.06 1.61 10.78
CA GLU A 24 3.15 0.58 11.28
C GLU A 24 1.91 1.17 11.95
N GLU A 25 2.07 2.21 12.78
CA GLU A 25 0.94 2.88 13.45
C GLU A 25 -0.08 3.44 12.45
N ARG A 26 0.42 4.06 11.37
CA ARG A 26 -0.44 4.58 10.29
C ARG A 26 -1.14 3.48 9.52
N LEU A 27 -0.50 2.31 9.37
CA LEU A 27 -1.11 1.14 8.74
C LEU A 27 -2.22 0.58 9.64
N ALA A 28 -1.98 0.41 10.93
CA ALA A 28 -2.99 -0.06 11.89
C ALA A 28 -4.22 0.87 11.90
N VAL A 29 -4.01 2.20 11.95
CA VAL A 29 -5.11 3.17 11.87
C VAL A 29 -5.86 3.11 10.53
N ALA A 30 -5.16 2.82 9.42
CA ALA A 30 -5.79 2.65 8.12
C ALA A 30 -6.59 1.35 8.06
N GLU A 31 -6.05 0.25 8.58
CA GLU A 31 -6.68 -1.06 8.67
C GLU A 31 -8.00 -0.99 9.45
N ASP A 32 -7.97 -0.47 10.67
CA ASP A 32 -9.15 -0.32 11.53
C ASP A 32 -10.22 0.55 10.87
N TRP A 33 -9.81 1.57 10.13
CA TRP A 33 -10.74 2.44 9.42
C TRP A 33 -11.32 1.77 8.16
N LEU A 34 -10.53 1.02 7.41
CA LEU A 34 -10.94 0.33 6.18
C LEU A 34 -11.87 -0.85 6.47
N LYS A 35 -11.62 -1.61 7.55
CA LYS A 35 -12.46 -2.71 8.02
C LYS A 35 -13.92 -2.31 8.29
N LYS A 36 -14.15 -1.03 8.65
CA LYS A 36 -15.52 -0.48 8.84
C LYS A 36 -16.36 -0.46 7.57
N PHE A 37 -15.74 -0.61 6.41
CA PHE A 37 -16.42 -0.66 5.12
C PHE A 37 -16.60 -2.09 4.59
N GLY A 38 -16.32 -3.12 5.42
CA GLY A 38 -16.55 -4.52 5.09
C GLY A 38 -15.40 -5.22 4.38
N ALA A 39 -14.28 -4.53 4.13
CA ALA A 39 -13.09 -5.14 3.56
C ALA A 39 -12.32 -5.98 4.58
N LYS A 40 -11.79 -7.13 4.17
CA LYS A 40 -10.65 -7.74 4.87
C LYS A 40 -9.40 -6.96 4.49
N VAL A 41 -8.56 -6.69 5.47
CA VAL A 41 -7.37 -5.86 5.27
C VAL A 41 -6.19 -6.55 5.94
N GLU A 42 -5.15 -6.80 5.15
CA GLU A 42 -3.83 -7.26 5.56
C GLU A 42 -2.84 -6.10 5.43
N THR A 43 -2.01 -5.89 6.45
CA THR A 43 -1.04 -4.78 6.48
C THR A 43 0.39 -5.28 6.56
N HIS A 44 1.30 -4.61 5.83
CA HIS A 44 2.72 -4.91 5.82
C HIS A 44 3.56 -3.66 6.08
N ALA A 45 4.23 -3.62 7.23
CA ALA A 45 5.19 -2.58 7.57
C ALA A 45 6.52 -2.85 6.85
N LEU A 46 6.70 -2.26 5.66
CA LEU A 46 7.92 -2.45 4.85
C LEU A 46 8.28 -1.22 4.03
N SER A 47 9.52 -1.24 3.54
CA SER A 47 9.99 -0.35 2.48
C SER A 47 9.86 -1.05 1.14
N ILE A 48 9.24 -0.41 0.15
CA ILE A 48 9.18 -0.95 -1.22
C ILE A 48 10.55 -1.03 -1.93
N ARG A 49 11.61 -0.52 -1.28
CA ARG A 49 13.00 -0.68 -1.74
C ARG A 49 13.63 -1.99 -1.28
N ASP A 50 13.01 -2.69 -0.33
CA ASP A 50 13.43 -3.99 0.14
C ASP A 50 12.76 -5.06 -0.72
N HIS A 51 13.53 -5.66 -1.63
CA HIS A 51 13.03 -6.63 -2.58
C HIS A 51 12.48 -7.89 -1.89
N ASP A 52 13.16 -8.38 -0.86
CA ASP A 52 12.80 -9.64 -0.19
C ASP A 52 11.55 -9.45 0.67
N ALA A 53 11.40 -8.29 1.32
CA ALA A 53 10.18 -7.96 2.04
C ALA A 53 8.97 -7.84 1.10
N VAL A 54 9.14 -7.22 -0.07
CA VAL A 54 8.08 -7.11 -1.08
C VAL A 54 7.70 -8.49 -1.63
N ALA A 55 8.68 -9.34 -1.94
CA ALA A 55 8.44 -10.70 -2.42
C ALA A 55 7.57 -11.50 -1.41
N LYS A 56 7.94 -11.48 -0.12
CA LYS A 56 7.17 -12.16 0.94
C LYS A 56 5.74 -11.65 1.07
N MET A 57 5.53 -10.34 0.95
CA MET A 57 4.18 -9.75 0.97
C MET A 57 3.34 -10.24 -0.22
N ILE A 58 3.93 -10.28 -1.42
CA ILE A 58 3.24 -10.77 -2.62
C ILE A 58 2.92 -12.26 -2.48
N ASP A 59 3.86 -13.08 -2.00
CA ASP A 59 3.63 -14.50 -1.75
C ASP A 59 2.46 -14.73 -0.77
N SER A 60 2.37 -13.92 0.30
CA SER A 60 1.21 -13.93 1.23
C SER A 60 -0.10 -13.64 0.50
N ALA A 61 -0.13 -12.61 -0.35
CA ALA A 61 -1.32 -12.25 -1.12
C ALA A 61 -1.74 -13.39 -2.08
N PHE A 62 -0.78 -14.03 -2.75
CA PHE A 62 -1.06 -15.17 -3.63
C PHE A 62 -1.55 -16.41 -2.88
N ALA A 63 -1.05 -16.66 -1.67
CA ALA A 63 -1.58 -17.72 -0.82
C ALA A 63 -3.03 -17.45 -0.37
N ASN A 64 -3.44 -16.17 -0.30
CA ASN A 64 -4.74 -15.73 0.18
C ASN A 64 -5.77 -15.46 -0.94
N GLY A 65 -5.53 -15.93 -2.16
CA GLY A 65 -6.50 -15.84 -3.27
C GLY A 65 -5.98 -15.15 -4.53
N GLY A 66 -4.75 -14.61 -4.52
CA GLY A 66 -4.14 -13.97 -5.69
C GLY A 66 -4.21 -12.44 -5.65
N VAL A 67 -3.78 -11.83 -6.76
CA VAL A 67 -3.78 -10.37 -6.94
C VAL A 67 -4.45 -10.04 -8.27
N ASP A 68 -5.62 -9.40 -8.20
CA ASP A 68 -6.33 -8.90 -9.39
C ASP A 68 -5.82 -7.51 -9.83
N ILE A 69 -5.51 -6.65 -8.86
CA ILE A 69 -5.16 -5.25 -9.08
C ILE A 69 -3.98 -4.86 -8.19
N GLN A 70 -2.92 -4.32 -8.80
CA GLN A 70 -1.78 -3.74 -8.10
C GLN A 70 -1.75 -2.22 -8.30
N VAL A 71 -1.63 -1.48 -7.20
CA VAL A 71 -1.50 -0.01 -7.21
C VAL A 71 -0.13 0.42 -6.70
N ASN A 72 0.77 0.77 -7.62
CA ASN A 72 2.09 1.32 -7.28
C ASN A 72 1.98 2.81 -6.90
N ASN A 73 1.49 3.08 -5.68
CA ASN A 73 1.23 4.43 -5.18
C ASN A 73 2.42 5.09 -4.45
N ALA A 74 3.40 4.32 -3.98
CA ALA A 74 4.49 4.88 -3.18
C ALA A 74 5.31 5.88 -4.02
N GLY A 75 5.29 7.15 -3.61
CA GLY A 75 6.03 8.24 -4.25
C GLY A 75 7.01 8.90 -3.29
N GLY A 76 8.11 9.43 -3.83
CA GLY A 76 9.05 10.29 -3.12
C GLY A 76 9.23 11.59 -3.87
N GLN A 77 9.23 12.72 -3.17
CA GLN A 77 9.68 13.99 -3.73
C GLN A 77 11.15 14.17 -3.37
N PHE A 78 11.99 14.35 -4.38
CA PHE A 78 13.41 14.65 -4.24
C PHE A 78 13.62 16.11 -4.64
N SER A 79 13.47 17.00 -3.66
CA SER A 79 13.64 18.43 -3.89
C SER A 79 15.11 18.74 -4.16
N GLN A 80 15.39 19.35 -5.30
CA GLN A 80 16.67 19.98 -5.62
C GLN A 80 16.41 21.30 -6.33
N LYS A 81 17.44 22.16 -6.47
CA LYS A 81 17.25 23.42 -7.20
C LYS A 81 16.93 23.10 -8.65
N ALA A 82 16.14 23.95 -9.29
CA ALA A 82 15.76 23.76 -10.69
C ALA A 82 16.98 23.56 -11.62
N ILE A 83 18.09 24.26 -11.34
CA ILE A 83 19.35 24.17 -12.11
C ILE A 83 20.12 22.85 -11.91
N ASP A 84 19.80 22.09 -10.86
CA ASP A 84 20.49 20.85 -10.52
C ASP A 84 19.78 19.60 -11.12
N TYR A 85 18.66 19.77 -11.83
CA TYR A 85 18.04 18.67 -12.58
C TYR A 85 18.79 18.43 -13.90
N SER A 86 19.30 17.22 -14.10
CA SER A 86 19.78 16.76 -15.39
C SER A 86 18.62 16.68 -16.39
N VAL A 87 18.77 17.33 -17.54
CA VAL A 87 17.88 17.16 -18.71
C VAL A 87 18.15 15.85 -19.43
#